data_AF-A0A7R9M431-F1
#
_entry.id   AF-A0A7R9M431-F1
#
_cell.length_a   1.000
_cell.length_b   1.000
_cell.length_c   1.000
_cell.angle_alpha   90.00
_cell.angle_beta   90.00
_cell.angle_gamma   90.00
#
_symmetry.space_group_name_H-M   'P 1'
#
loop_
_entity.id
_entity.type
_entity.pdbx_description
1 polymer ?
#
loop_
_entity_poly.entity_id
_entity_poly.type
_entity_poly.pdbx_seq_one_letter_code
_entity_poly.pdbx_strand_id
1 'polypeptide(L)'
;MNLLLEYERNFDYIKARKWMADNWHISIYLSIAYSQMQNRRAFQINKLLFVWNLLLSIFSTIGSIRAIQEVGYVMKNDGIIASVCHQNNYTVGAGLWAILFALSKVLELFDTIFLVLRKKPVIFLHWYHHVTVLMLCWYAYTQNSSTGKWFTLVNYSIHSFMYAYYAVQSIGLRVPSTLSKAITMAQIFQMVFG
;
A
#
# COMPACT_ATOMS: atom_id res chain seq x y z
N MET A 1 10.72 17.17 15.34
CA MET A 1 9.64 17.75 14.50
C MET A 1 10.26 18.74 13.52
N ASN A 2 11.08 18.29 12.55
CA ASN A 2 11.76 19.16 11.57
C ASN A 2 12.30 18.35 10.36
N LEU A 3 11.44 17.55 9.73
CA LEU A 3 11.82 16.81 8.52
C LEU A 3 10.63 16.68 7.56
N LEU A 4 9.76 17.70 7.53
CA LEU A 4 8.70 17.81 6.52
C LEU A 4 9.28 18.56 5.33
N LEU A 5 9.26 17.93 4.16
CA LEU A 5 9.72 18.53 2.92
C LEU A 5 8.67 19.56 2.44
N GLU A 6 9.12 20.58 1.72
CA GLU A 6 8.28 21.74 1.37
C GLU A 6 7.07 21.34 0.51
N TYR A 7 7.22 20.35 -0.37
CA TYR A 7 6.12 19.81 -1.16
C TYR A 7 5.10 19.02 -0.32
N GLU A 8 5.52 18.39 0.78
CA GLU A 8 4.59 17.69 1.69
C GLU A 8 3.74 18.70 2.45
N ARG A 9 4.33 19.86 2.78
CA ARG A 9 3.67 20.94 3.50
C ARG A 9 2.59 21.63 2.66
N ASN A 10 2.85 21.82 1.37
CA ASN A 10 1.98 22.56 0.46
C ASN A 10 0.95 21.68 -0.26
N PHE A 11 0.86 20.38 0.08
CA PHE A 11 -0.06 19.46 -0.59
C PHE A 11 -1.51 19.66 -0.12
N ASP A 12 -2.38 20.03 -1.06
CA ASP A 12 -3.82 20.17 -0.84
C ASP A 12 -4.52 18.80 -0.90
N TYR A 13 -4.54 18.11 0.24
CA TYR A 13 -5.22 16.82 0.37
C TYR A 13 -6.75 16.94 0.28
N ILE A 14 -7.35 18.12 0.49
CA ILE A 14 -8.79 18.32 0.39
C ILE A 14 -9.21 18.28 -1.08
N LYS A 15 -8.49 19.00 -1.94
CA LYS A 15 -8.67 18.93 -3.40
C LYS A 15 -8.44 17.51 -3.93
N ALA A 16 -7.43 16.83 -3.42
CA ALA A 16 -7.12 15.45 -3.79
C ALA A 16 -8.24 14.47 -3.39
N ARG A 17 -8.78 14.60 -2.17
CA ARG A 17 -9.95 13.83 -1.71
C ARG A 17 -11.18 14.06 -2.59
N LYS A 18 -11.47 15.32 -2.93
CA LYS A 18 -12.59 15.66 -3.82
C LYS A 18 -12.43 15.00 -5.19
N TRP A 19 -11.24 15.07 -5.78
CA TRP A 19 -10.96 14.39 -7.04
C TRP A 19 -11.15 12.88 -6.93
N MET A 20 -10.65 12.24 -5.87
CA MET A 20 -10.85 10.80 -5.66
C MET A 20 -12.33 10.43 -5.47
N ALA A 21 -13.12 11.28 -4.82
CA ALA A 21 -14.56 11.08 -4.65
C ALA A 21 -15.30 11.19 -6.00
N ASP A 22 -14.97 12.21 -6.80
CA ASP A 22 -15.58 12.43 -8.11
C ASP A 22 -15.20 11.30 -9.10
N ASN A 23 -14.03 10.69 -8.93
CA ASN A 23 -13.46 9.66 -9.81
C ASN A 23 -13.50 8.24 -9.21
N TRP A 24 -14.45 7.94 -8.34
CA TRP A 24 -14.58 6.62 -7.69
C TRP A 24 -14.65 5.46 -8.70
N HIS A 25 -15.26 5.68 -9.87
CA HIS A 25 -15.43 4.70 -10.94
C HIS A 25 -14.10 4.22 -11.54
N ILE A 26 -13.02 5.00 -11.45
CA ILE A 26 -11.68 4.59 -11.93
C ILE A 26 -11.22 3.31 -11.22
N SER A 27 -11.47 3.20 -9.91
CA SER A 27 -11.11 2.00 -9.15
C SER A 27 -11.81 0.73 -9.68
N ILE A 28 -13.06 0.86 -10.14
CA ILE A 28 -13.85 -0.23 -10.72
C ILE A 28 -13.34 -0.57 -12.12
N TYR A 29 -13.12 0.42 -12.98
CA TYR A 29 -12.59 0.19 -14.33
C TYR A 29 -11.23 -0.51 -14.29
N LEU A 30 -10.34 -0.10 -13.39
CA LEU A 30 -9.04 -0.75 -13.18
C LEU A 30 -9.20 -2.20 -12.69
N SER A 31 -10.15 -2.46 -11.79
CA SER A 31 -10.43 -3.82 -11.29
C SER A 31 -10.96 -4.76 -12.39
N ILE A 32 -11.82 -4.25 -13.27
CA ILE A 32 -12.35 -5.01 -14.41
C ILE A 32 -11.23 -5.29 -15.42
N ALA A 33 -10.43 -4.28 -15.78
CA ALA A 33 -9.29 -4.43 -16.69
C ALA A 33 -8.29 -5.47 -16.15
N TYR A 34 -8.03 -5.43 -14.84
CA TYR A 34 -7.18 -6.40 -14.15
C TYR A 34 -7.67 -7.85 -14.30
N SER A 35 -8.97 -8.10 -14.18
CA SER A 35 -9.56 -9.44 -14.35
C SER A 35 -9.32 -10.00 -15.77
N GLN A 36 -9.34 -9.14 -16.79
CA GLN A 36 -9.14 -9.55 -18.19
C GLN A 36 -7.67 -9.87 -18.55
N MET A 37 -6.69 -9.42 -17.75
CA MET A 37 -5.27 -9.59 -18.03
C MET A 37 -4.71 -10.99 -17.71
N GLN A 38 -5.52 -11.91 -17.16
CA GLN A 38 -5.06 -13.23 -16.70
C GLN A 38 -4.56 -14.18 -17.81
N ASN A 39 -4.74 -13.86 -19.10
CA ASN A 39 -4.49 -14.76 -20.24
C ASN A 39 -3.37 -14.32 -21.22
N ARG A 40 -2.19 -13.88 -20.76
CA ARG A 40 -1.09 -13.38 -21.64
C ARG A 40 0.19 -14.23 -21.63
N ARG A 41 1.06 -14.02 -22.65
CA ARG A 41 2.29 -14.81 -22.93
C ARG A 41 3.44 -14.49 -21.96
N ALA A 42 4.36 -15.44 -21.80
CA ALA A 42 5.43 -15.40 -20.81
C ALA A 42 6.69 -14.64 -21.26
N PHE A 43 7.34 -13.92 -20.33
CA PHE A 43 8.62 -13.23 -20.52
C PHE A 43 9.54 -13.40 -19.31
N GLN A 44 10.86 -13.40 -19.53
CA GLN A 44 11.84 -13.41 -18.43
C GLN A 44 12.23 -11.98 -18.04
N ILE A 45 11.84 -11.54 -16.84
CA ILE A 45 11.91 -10.12 -16.46
C ILE A 45 12.56 -9.89 -15.07
N ASN A 46 13.50 -10.75 -14.69
CA ASN A 46 14.07 -10.77 -13.33
C ASN A 46 14.72 -9.44 -12.91
N LYS A 47 15.42 -8.74 -13.82
CA LYS A 47 16.02 -7.43 -13.53
C LYS A 47 14.98 -6.34 -13.26
N LEU A 48 13.89 -6.32 -14.04
CA LEU A 48 12.80 -5.37 -13.83
C LEU A 48 12.10 -5.65 -12.50
N LEU A 49 11.89 -6.93 -12.18
CA LEU A 49 11.33 -7.35 -10.90
C LEU A 49 12.18 -6.90 -9.72
N PHE A 50 13.51 -7.00 -9.83
CA PHE A 50 14.40 -6.49 -8.78
C PHE A 50 14.20 -4.99 -8.55
N VAL A 51 14.28 -4.18 -9.62
CA VAL A 51 14.11 -2.73 -9.56
C VAL A 51 12.73 -2.36 -9.01
N TRP A 52 11.69 -3.03 -9.49
CA TRP A 52 10.31 -2.82 -9.07
C TRP A 52 10.12 -3.07 -7.57
N ASN A 53 10.54 -4.24 -7.08
CA ASN A 53 10.45 -4.58 -5.66
C ASN A 53 11.30 -3.64 -4.79
N LEU A 54 12.48 -3.24 -5.27
CA LEU A 54 13.33 -2.29 -4.53
C LEU A 54 12.66 -0.92 -4.40
N LEU A 55 12.08 -0.40 -5.48
CA LEU A 55 11.37 0.89 -5.48
C LEU A 55 10.17 0.84 -4.53
N LEU A 56 9.37 -0.23 -4.57
CA LEU A 56 8.22 -0.38 -3.68
C LEU A 56 8.64 -0.55 -2.21
N SER A 57 9.77 -1.20 -1.93
CA SER A 57 10.31 -1.30 -0.58
C SER A 57 10.75 0.05 -0.02
N ILE A 58 11.48 0.86 -0.82
CA ILE A 58 11.90 2.21 -0.42
C ILE A 58 10.67 3.10 -0.21
N PHE A 59 9.74 3.11 -1.17
CA PHE A 59 8.49 3.84 -1.07
C PHE A 59 7.71 3.49 0.20
N SER A 60 7.56 2.19 0.49
CA SER A 60 6.84 1.71 1.67
C SER A 60 7.54 2.05 2.97
N THR A 61 8.88 2.09 2.98
CA THR A 61 9.67 2.50 4.15
C THR A 61 9.46 3.97 4.48
N ILE A 62 9.53 4.85 3.47
CA ILE A 62 9.29 6.28 3.67
C ILE A 62 7.83 6.52 4.09
N GLY A 63 6.88 5.85 3.43
CA GLY A 63 5.46 5.87 3.78
C GLY A 63 5.19 5.42 5.22
N SER A 64 5.87 4.36 5.68
CA SER A 64 5.75 3.87 7.07
C SER A 64 6.23 4.92 8.07
N ILE A 65 7.40 5.54 7.86
CA ILE A 65 7.91 6.59 8.75
C ILE A 65 6.92 7.75 8.88
N ARG A 66 6.30 8.15 7.76
CA ARG A 66 5.31 9.24 7.70
C ARG A 66 3.99 8.85 8.36
N ALA A 67 3.54 7.62 8.17
CA ALA A 67 2.35 7.09 8.83
C ALA A 67 2.53 6.96 10.35
N ILE A 68 3.72 6.56 10.82
CA ILE A 68 4.06 6.53 12.25
C ILE A 68 3.99 7.94 12.84
N GLN A 69 4.48 8.94 12.13
CA GLN A 69 4.43 10.34 12.57
C GLN A 69 2.99 10.85 12.71
N GLU A 70 2.12 10.55 11.74
CA GLU A 70 0.69 10.91 11.80
C GLU A 70 0.00 10.24 12.98
N VAL A 71 0.08 8.91 13.07
CA VAL A 71 -0.60 8.14 14.12
C VAL A 71 -0.06 8.51 15.51
N GLY A 72 1.25 8.64 15.64
CA GLY A 72 1.90 9.06 16.89
C GLY A 72 1.53 10.48 17.31
N TYR A 73 1.35 11.40 16.36
CA TYR A 73 0.87 12.76 16.65
C TYR A 73 -0.56 12.74 17.19
N VAL A 74 -1.47 12.02 16.53
CA VAL A 74 -2.87 11.92 16.97
C VAL A 74 -2.96 11.22 18.33
N MET A 75 -2.23 10.14 18.54
CA MET A 75 -2.19 9.45 19.84
C MET A 75 -1.69 10.35 20.97
N LYS A 76 -0.68 11.20 20.71
CA LYS A 76 -0.10 12.08 21.72
C LYS A 76 -1.03 13.24 22.10
N ASN A 77 -1.76 13.80 21.15
CA ASN A 77 -2.59 14.98 21.37
C ASN A 77 -4.05 14.64 21.73
N ASP A 78 -4.63 13.64 21.06
CA ASP A 78 -6.06 13.32 21.17
C ASP A 78 -6.31 12.00 21.92
N GLY A 79 -5.27 11.19 22.14
CA GLY A 79 -5.34 9.89 22.81
C GLY A 79 -5.66 8.73 21.87
N ILE A 80 -5.58 7.51 22.40
CA ILE A 80 -5.71 6.25 21.63
C ILE A 80 -7.14 6.09 21.08
N ILE A 81 -8.16 6.37 21.90
CA ILE A 81 -9.57 6.22 21.50
C ILE A 81 -9.88 7.17 20.33
N ALA A 82 -9.43 8.43 20.42
CA ALA A 82 -9.62 9.38 19.33
C ALA A 82 -8.88 8.96 18.05
N SER A 83 -7.69 8.36 18.18
CA SER A 83 -6.91 7.90 17.02
C SER A 83 -7.58 6.80 16.20
N VAL A 84 -8.52 6.07 16.80
CA VAL A 84 -9.28 4.98 16.15
C VAL A 84 -10.68 5.45 15.78
N CYS A 85 -11.36 6.17 16.68
CA CYS A 85 -12.80 6.44 16.58
C CYS A 85 -13.12 7.82 15.98
N HIS A 86 -12.25 8.82 16.10
CA HIS A 86 -12.56 10.19 15.67
C HIS A 86 -11.97 10.47 14.28
N GLN A 87 -12.81 10.83 13.32
CA GLN A 87 -12.40 11.22 11.96
C GLN A 87 -11.69 12.59 11.97
N ASN A 88 -10.41 12.57 12.32
CA ASN A 88 -9.59 13.79 12.38
C ASN A 88 -8.94 14.05 11.02
N ASN A 89 -8.84 15.32 10.63
CA ASN A 89 -8.09 15.73 9.44
C ASN A 89 -6.63 15.23 9.50
N TYR A 90 -6.03 14.99 8.34
CA TYR A 90 -4.63 14.63 8.27
C TYR A 90 -3.76 15.78 8.77
N THR A 91 -2.68 15.47 9.50
CA THR A 91 -1.66 16.48 9.79
C THR A 91 -0.94 16.90 8.51
N VAL A 92 -0.29 18.06 8.56
CA VAL A 92 0.44 18.63 7.43
C VAL A 92 1.49 17.63 6.92
N GLY A 93 1.33 17.19 5.67
CA GLY A 93 2.17 16.17 5.03
C GLY A 93 1.60 14.75 5.03
N ALA A 94 0.84 14.34 6.04
CA ALA A 94 0.28 12.98 6.12
C ALA A 94 -0.78 12.72 5.03
N GLY A 95 -1.52 13.75 4.63
CA GLY A 95 -2.54 13.66 3.58
C GLY A 95 -1.96 13.29 2.20
N LEU A 96 -0.71 13.69 1.91
CA LEU A 96 0.01 13.28 0.71
C LEU A 96 0.36 11.79 0.76
N TRP A 97 0.92 11.32 1.87
CA TRP A 97 1.32 9.92 2.00
C TRP A 97 0.13 8.96 2.05
N ALA A 98 -1.03 9.44 2.50
CA ALA A 98 -2.29 8.70 2.45
C ALA A 98 -2.89 8.58 1.03
N ILE A 99 -2.81 9.62 0.18
CA ILE A 99 -3.19 9.44 -1.23
C ILE A 99 -2.20 8.58 -1.99
N LEU A 100 -0.90 8.76 -1.73
CA LEU A 100 0.15 7.93 -2.34
C LEU A 100 -0.04 6.46 -1.95
N PHE A 101 -0.52 6.17 -0.74
CA PHE A 101 -0.90 4.84 -0.32
C PHE A 101 -2.07 4.28 -1.13
N ALA A 102 -3.14 5.06 -1.29
CA ALA A 102 -4.29 4.62 -2.09
C ALA A 102 -3.90 4.38 -3.56
N LEU A 103 -3.04 5.23 -4.12
CA LEU A 103 -2.50 5.08 -5.47
C LEU A 103 -1.51 3.91 -5.57
N SER A 104 -0.77 3.57 -4.51
CA SER A 104 0.13 2.42 -4.51
C SER A 104 -0.63 1.13 -4.76
N LYS A 105 -1.90 1.01 -4.33
CA LYS A 105 -2.73 -0.17 -4.60
C LYS A 105 -2.98 -0.41 -6.08
N VAL A 106 -3.01 0.66 -6.88
CA VAL A 106 -3.04 0.56 -8.34
C VAL A 106 -1.70 0.02 -8.87
N LEU A 107 -0.59 0.52 -8.33
CA LEU A 107 0.75 0.03 -8.71
C LEU A 107 0.95 -1.43 -8.30
N GLU A 108 0.44 -1.86 -7.16
CA GLU A 108 0.54 -3.24 -6.68
C GLU A 108 -0.18 -4.25 -7.60
N LEU A 109 -1.14 -3.81 -8.43
CA LEU A 109 -1.73 -4.66 -9.48
C LEU A 109 -0.69 -5.16 -10.49
N PHE A 110 0.40 -4.42 -10.70
CA PHE A 110 1.49 -4.84 -11.57
C PHE A 110 2.24 -6.07 -11.02
N ASP A 111 2.16 -6.37 -9.72
CA ASP A 111 2.73 -7.60 -9.16
C ASP A 111 2.06 -8.84 -9.76
N THR A 112 0.75 -8.79 -9.95
CA THR A 112 0.02 -9.87 -10.64
C THR A 112 0.41 -9.94 -12.12
N ILE A 113 0.61 -8.79 -12.77
CA ILE A 113 1.10 -8.77 -14.15
C ILE A 113 2.43 -9.53 -14.24
N PHE A 114 3.36 -9.29 -13.31
CA PHE A 114 4.61 -10.04 -13.27
C PHE A 114 4.42 -11.54 -12.98
N LEU A 115 3.47 -11.93 -12.12
CA LEU A 115 3.14 -13.35 -11.90
C LEU A 115 2.59 -14.02 -13.16
N VAL A 116 1.67 -13.36 -13.86
CA VAL A 116 1.10 -13.83 -15.13
C VAL A 116 2.19 -13.94 -16.20
N LEU A 117 3.05 -12.93 -16.33
CA LEU A 117 4.19 -12.94 -17.25
C LEU A 117 5.20 -14.05 -16.92
N ARG A 118 5.27 -14.52 -15.67
CA ARG A 118 6.08 -15.67 -15.25
C ARG A 118 5.34 -17.00 -15.29
N LYS A 119 4.09 -17.04 -15.75
CA LYS A 119 3.18 -18.21 -15.69
C LYS A 119 3.06 -18.82 -14.29
N LYS A 120 3.14 -18.01 -13.24
CA LYS A 120 2.81 -18.48 -11.90
C LYS A 120 1.28 -18.40 -11.72
N PRO A 121 0.64 -19.44 -11.14
CA PRO A 121 -0.80 -19.40 -10.92
C PRO A 121 -1.13 -18.24 -9.98
N VAL A 122 -2.07 -17.40 -10.40
CA VAL A 122 -2.63 -16.35 -9.55
C VAL A 122 -3.72 -17.00 -8.70
N ILE A 123 -3.43 -17.24 -7.43
CA ILE A 123 -4.40 -17.84 -6.51
C ILE A 123 -5.58 -16.89 -6.26
N PHE A 124 -6.76 -17.45 -5.95
CA PHE A 124 -7.97 -16.67 -5.68
C PHE A 124 -7.75 -15.55 -4.67
N LEU A 125 -7.11 -15.89 -3.54
CA LEU A 125 -6.83 -14.94 -2.46
C LEU A 125 -6.01 -13.74 -2.92
N HIS A 126 -5.06 -13.93 -3.83
CA HIS A 126 -4.18 -12.87 -4.33
C HIS A 126 -4.98 -11.81 -5.07
N TRP A 127 -5.70 -12.21 -6.11
CA TRP A 127 -6.40 -11.26 -6.97
C TRP A 127 -7.62 -10.66 -6.27
N TYR A 128 -8.33 -11.44 -5.45
CA TYR A 128 -9.43 -10.96 -4.63
C TYR A 128 -8.95 -9.88 -3.65
N HIS A 129 -7.86 -10.14 -2.93
CA HIS A 129 -7.27 -9.20 -2.00
C HIS A 129 -6.86 -7.90 -2.70
N HIS A 130 -6.13 -7.95 -3.82
CA HIS A 130 -5.68 -6.73 -4.52
C HIS A 130 -6.85 -5.86 -5.01
N VAL A 131 -7.93 -6.47 -5.47
CA VAL A 131 -9.14 -5.75 -5.90
C VAL A 131 -9.88 -5.13 -4.71
N THR A 132 -10.08 -5.88 -3.63
CA THR A 132 -10.80 -5.37 -2.45
C THR A 132 -10.03 -4.28 -1.73
N VAL A 133 -8.72 -4.45 -1.50
CA VAL A 133 -7.91 -3.43 -0.83
C VAL A 133 -7.79 -2.16 -1.65
N LEU A 134 -7.78 -2.24 -2.98
CA LEU A 134 -7.82 -1.05 -3.85
C LEU A 134 -9.10 -0.23 -3.60
N MET A 135 -10.27 -0.87 -3.66
CA MET A 135 -11.54 -0.18 -3.43
C MET A 135 -11.65 0.36 -2.01
N LEU A 136 -11.27 -0.44 -1.01
CA LEU A 136 -11.32 -0.06 0.40
C LEU A 136 -10.39 1.13 0.69
N CYS A 137 -9.17 1.13 0.18
CA CYS A 137 -8.23 2.23 0.39
C CYS A 137 -8.70 3.52 -0.31
N TRP A 138 -9.26 3.40 -1.53
CA TRP A 138 -9.82 4.53 -2.25
C TRP A 138 -10.97 5.17 -1.46
N TYR A 139 -11.89 4.34 -0.97
CA TYR A 139 -13.02 4.80 -0.16
C TYR A 139 -12.57 5.37 1.19
N ALA A 140 -11.69 4.67 1.92
CA ALA A 140 -11.19 5.11 3.22
C ALA A 140 -10.49 6.47 3.17
N TYR A 141 -9.74 6.74 2.09
CA TYR A 141 -9.15 8.06 1.87
C TYR A 141 -10.21 9.14 1.63
N THR A 142 -11.23 8.85 0.80
CA THR A 142 -12.32 9.81 0.53
C THR A 142 -13.08 10.17 1.82
N GLN A 143 -13.28 9.22 2.72
CA GLN A 143 -13.98 9.41 3.99
C GLN A 143 -13.08 9.90 5.14
N ASN A 144 -11.76 10.02 4.91
CA ASN A 144 -10.78 10.35 5.96
C ASN A 144 -10.94 9.46 7.20
N SER A 145 -11.07 8.16 6.95
CA SER A 145 -11.28 7.17 8.01
C SER A 145 -10.05 7.05 8.90
N SER A 146 -10.24 7.17 10.22
CA SER A 146 -9.16 7.05 11.21
C SER A 146 -8.64 5.63 11.36
N THR A 147 -9.53 4.63 11.27
CA THR A 147 -9.13 3.22 11.11
C THR A 147 -8.27 3.03 9.86
N GLY A 148 -8.58 3.73 8.78
CA GLY A 148 -7.79 3.72 7.54
C GLY A 148 -6.35 4.22 7.73
N LYS A 149 -6.10 5.14 8.67
CA LYS A 149 -4.75 5.63 9.00
C LYS A 149 -3.91 4.54 9.68
N TRP A 150 -4.49 3.80 10.61
CA TRP A 150 -3.86 2.64 11.25
C TRP A 150 -3.60 1.51 10.25
N PHE A 151 -4.57 1.21 9.39
CA PHE A 151 -4.39 0.25 8.31
C PHE A 151 -3.22 0.64 7.39
N THR A 152 -3.15 1.91 6.99
CA THR A 152 -2.06 2.45 6.16
C THR A 152 -0.70 2.25 6.82
N LEU A 153 -0.58 2.52 8.12
CA LEU A 153 0.65 2.33 8.88
C LEU A 153 1.12 0.86 8.87
N VAL A 154 0.24 -0.07 9.25
CA VAL A 154 0.57 -1.49 9.34
C VAL A 154 0.92 -2.02 7.94
N ASN A 155 0.15 -1.64 6.93
CA ASN A 155 0.35 -2.09 5.56
C ASN A 155 1.68 -1.59 4.96
N TYR A 156 2.02 -0.31 5.11
CA TYR A 156 3.32 0.21 4.68
C TYR A 156 4.49 -0.50 5.36
N SER A 157 4.35 -0.80 6.65
CA SER A 157 5.40 -1.46 7.42
C SER A 157 5.62 -2.89 6.92
N ILE A 158 4.54 -3.66 6.71
CA ILE A 158 4.64 -5.03 6.19
C ILE A 158 5.16 -5.03 4.74
N HIS A 159 4.67 -4.12 3.88
CA HIS A 159 5.10 -4.04 2.48
C HIS A 159 6.57 -3.63 2.34
N SER A 160 7.10 -2.80 3.24
CA SER A 160 8.55 -2.50 3.28
C SER A 160 9.36 -3.79 3.39
N PHE A 161 9.04 -4.66 4.35
CA PHE A 161 9.74 -5.93 4.56
C PHE A 161 9.45 -6.97 3.48
N MET A 162 8.20 -7.09 3.04
CA MET A 162 7.80 -8.04 1.99
C MET A 162 8.52 -7.74 0.67
N TYR A 163 8.51 -6.48 0.21
CA TYR A 163 9.16 -6.12 -1.04
C TYR A 163 10.69 -6.16 -0.93
N ALA A 164 11.27 -5.84 0.22
CA ALA A 164 12.69 -6.07 0.46
C ALA A 164 13.05 -7.55 0.29
N TYR A 165 12.24 -8.45 0.87
CA TYR A 165 12.40 -9.89 0.72
C TYR A 165 12.30 -10.34 -0.75
N TYR A 166 11.33 -9.82 -1.52
CA TYR A 166 11.20 -10.16 -2.94
C TYR A 166 12.32 -9.59 -3.81
N ALA A 167 12.83 -8.40 -3.51
CA ALA A 167 14.01 -7.84 -4.17
C ALA A 167 15.22 -8.76 -3.97
N VAL A 168 15.51 -9.18 -2.73
CA VAL A 168 16.61 -10.10 -2.42
C VAL A 168 16.43 -11.47 -3.11
N GLN A 169 15.21 -12.00 -3.16
CA GLN A 169 14.93 -13.26 -3.86
C GLN A 169 15.10 -13.14 -5.38
N SER A 170 14.83 -11.97 -5.97
CA SER A 170 14.95 -11.77 -7.43
C SER A 170 16.39 -11.78 -7.95
N ILE A 171 17.38 -11.51 -7.09
CA ILE A 171 18.81 -11.64 -7.39
C ILE A 171 19.38 -13.04 -7.08
N GLY A 172 18.52 -13.99 -6.67
CA GLY A 172 18.89 -15.38 -6.44
C GLY A 172 19.55 -15.66 -5.08
N LEU A 173 19.55 -14.68 -4.16
CA LEU A 173 20.04 -14.90 -2.80
C LEU A 173 19.05 -15.75 -2.01
N ARG A 174 19.55 -16.82 -1.38
CA ARG A 174 18.74 -17.70 -0.52
C ARG A 174 18.49 -17.01 0.82
N VAL A 175 17.25 -16.57 1.02
CA VAL A 175 16.81 -15.98 2.29
C VAL A 175 16.28 -17.10 3.22
N PRO A 176 16.52 -17.03 4.55
CA PRO A 176 16.01 -18.02 5.49
C PRO A 176 14.50 -18.20 5.39
N SER A 177 14.05 -19.46 5.43
CA SER A 177 12.62 -19.80 5.37
C SER A 177 11.84 -19.24 6.57
N THR A 178 12.49 -19.04 7.72
CA THR A 178 11.90 -18.39 8.91
C THR A 178 11.41 -16.98 8.60
N LEU A 179 12.16 -16.19 7.83
CA LEU A 179 11.76 -14.83 7.48
C LEU A 179 10.55 -14.83 6.54
N SER A 180 10.53 -15.75 5.58
CA SER A 180 9.39 -15.93 4.67
C SER A 180 8.10 -16.27 5.44
N LYS A 181 8.20 -17.17 6.43
CA LYS A 181 7.07 -17.53 7.31
C LYS A 181 6.63 -16.36 8.17
N ALA A 182 7.56 -15.60 8.76
CA ALA A 182 7.25 -14.44 9.58
C ALA A 182 6.52 -13.34 8.79
N ILE A 183 6.97 -13.04 7.57
CA ILE A 183 6.30 -12.09 6.67
C ILE A 183 4.89 -12.58 6.33
N THR A 184 4.74 -13.86 5.96
CA THR A 184 3.43 -14.43 5.63
C THR A 184 2.47 -14.35 6.81
N MET A 185 2.94 -14.64 8.02
CA MET A 185 2.13 -14.54 9.23
C MET A 185 1.73 -13.09 9.52
N ALA A 186 2.63 -12.12 9.32
CA ALA A 186 2.32 -10.70 9.46
C ALA A 186 1.27 -10.24 8.42
N GLN A 187 1.35 -10.72 7.18
CA GLN A 187 0.36 -10.42 6.14
C GLN A 187 -1.02 -11.00 6.46
N ILE A 188 -1.08 -12.24 6.95
CA ILE A 188 -2.35 -12.85 7.37
C ILE A 188 -2.95 -12.07 8.54
N PHE A 189 -2.13 -11.68 9.52
CA PHE A 189 -2.58 -10.84 10.62
C PHE A 189 -3.16 -9.51 10.12
N GLN A 190 -2.49 -8.85 9.17
CA GLN A 190 -2.99 -7.62 8.55
C GLN A 190 -4.33 -7.82 7.82
N MET A 191 -4.55 -8.97 7.17
CA MET A 191 -5.83 -9.24 6.48
C MET A 191 -6.99 -9.50 7.44
N VAL A 192 -6.71 -9.98 8.65
CA VAL A 192 -7.74 -10.30 9.66
C VAL A 192 -8.09 -9.08 10.50
N PHE A 193 -7.10 -8.26 10.85
CA PHE A 193 -7.25 -7.16 11.79
C PHE A 193 -7.23 -5.77 11.14
N GLY A 194 -6.92 -5.69 9.85
CA GLY A 194 -6.88 -4.46 9.07
C GLY A 194 -8.16 -4.23 8.28
#